data_AF-A0A924FRS4-F1
#
_entry.id   AF-A0A924FRS4-F1
#
_cell.length_a   1.000
_cell.length_b   1.000
_cell.length_c   1.000
_cell.angle_alpha   90.00
_cell.angle_beta   90.00
_cell.angle_gamma   90.00
#
_symmetry.space_group_name_H-M   'P 1'
#
loop_
_entity.id
_entity.type
_entity.pdbx_description
1 polymer ?
#
loop_
_entity_poly.entity_id
_entity_poly.type
_entity_poly.pdbx_seq_one_letter_code
_entity_poly.pdbx_strand_id
1 'polypeptide(L)' 'MPRFFFHIISEVSFLDDEGSDFADSQTALIHARQLAAEMAKDQPPPGGSIVVENEDDGHLFEIPLASWNS' A
#
# COMPACT_ATOMS: atom_id res chain seq x y z
N MET A 1 -14.65 -1.21 12.55
CA MET A 1 -13.23 -1.30 12.16
C MET A 1 -13.11 -0.42 10.94
N PRO A 2 -12.22 0.59 10.96
CA PRO A 2 -12.00 1.47 9.80
C PRO A 2 -11.63 0.65 8.57
N ARG A 3 -12.14 1.09 7.42
CA ARG A 3 -11.82 0.50 6.12
C ARG A 3 -10.64 1.22 5.50
N PHE A 4 -9.71 0.46 4.97
CA PHE A 4 -8.54 0.98 4.28
C PHE A 4 -8.45 0.44 2.86
N PHE A 5 -8.08 1.30 1.92
CA PHE A 5 -7.83 0.92 0.52
C PHE A 5 -6.34 0.94 0.24
N PHE A 6 -5.85 -0.03 -0.52
CA PHE A 6 -4.42 -0.21 -0.82
C PHE A 6 -4.17 -0.06 -2.32
N HIS A 7 -3.96 1.18 -2.77
CA HIS A 7 -3.72 1.46 -4.18
C HIS A 7 -2.24 1.30 -4.53
N ILE A 8 -1.94 0.53 -5.57
CA ILE A 8 -0.60 0.41 -6.12
C ILE A 8 -0.45 1.46 -7.22
N ILE A 9 0.47 2.40 -7.04
CA ILE A 9 0.79 3.44 -8.00
C ILE A 9 2.13 3.11 -8.63
N SER A 10 2.14 2.83 -9.94
CA SER A 10 3.36 2.52 -10.71
C SER A 10 3.14 2.89 -12.18
N GLU A 11 4.00 2.41 -13.09
CA GLU A 11 3.72 2.51 -14.54
C GLU A 11 2.35 1.92 -14.91
N VAL A 12 1.95 0.84 -14.20
CA VAL A 12 0.60 0.29 -14.25
C VAL A 12 0.00 0.40 -12.85
N SER A 13 -0.94 1.33 -12.68
CA SER A 13 -1.62 1.52 -11.40
C SER A 13 -2.76 0.51 -11.22
N PHE A 14 -2.89 0.01 -10.00
CA PHE A 14 -4.00 -0.82 -9.56
C PHE A 14 -4.68 -0.14 -8.37
N LEU A 15 -5.97 0.18 -8.52
CA LEU A 15 -6.76 0.81 -7.46
C LEU A 15 -7.59 -0.28 -6.78
N ASP A 16 -7.33 -0.52 -5.50
CA ASP A 16 -8.19 -1.31 -4.63
C ASP A 16 -9.54 -0.60 -4.43
N ASP A 17 -10.63 -1.24 -4.85
CA ASP A 17 -12.01 -0.76 -4.75
C ASP A 17 -12.84 -1.52 -3.71
N GLU A 18 -12.35 -2.65 -3.21
CA GLU A 18 -13.00 -3.45 -2.17
C GLU A 18 -12.61 -2.94 -0.79
N GLY A 19 -11.32 -2.61 -0.62
CA GLY A 19 -10.74 -2.23 0.66
C GLY A 19 -10.68 -3.39 1.64
N SER A 20 -10.13 -3.14 2.81
CA SER A 20 -10.01 -4.11 3.88
C SER A 20 -10.18 -3.46 5.25
N ASP A 21 -10.89 -4.14 6.14
CA ASP A 21 -11.17 -3.64 7.49
C ASP A 21 -9.98 -3.94 8.42
N PHE A 22 -9.45 -2.90 9.07
CA PHE A 22 -8.37 -3.02 10.06
C PHE A 22 -8.78 -2.40 11.41
N ALA A 23 -8.04 -2.75 12.47
CA ALA A 23 -8.28 -2.19 13.80
C ALA A 23 -7.95 -0.69 13.88
N ASP A 24 -6.85 -0.28 13.26
CA ASP A 24 -6.32 1.08 13.24
C ASP A 24 -5.36 1.29 12.06
N SER A 25 -4.97 2.54 11.82
CA SER A 25 -4.03 2.90 10.75
C SER A 25 -2.66 2.25 10.92
N GLN A 26 -2.22 2.00 12.16
CA GLN A 26 -0.93 1.36 12.40
C GLN A 26 -0.92 -0.09 11.89
N THR A 27 -2.00 -0.83 12.10
CA THR A 27 -2.16 -2.20 11.61
C THR A 27 -2.26 -2.24 10.09
N ALA A 28 -3.03 -1.32 9.49
CA ALA A 28 -3.12 -1.18 8.04
C ALA A 28 -1.74 -0.86 7.42
N LEU A 29 -0.96 0.03 8.03
CA LEU A 29 0.39 0.36 7.58
C LEU A 29 1.37 -0.82 7.68
N ILE A 30 1.29 -1.63 8.74
CA ILE A 30 2.09 -2.85 8.85
C ILE A 30 1.76 -3.81 7.70
N HIS A 31 0.47 -3.98 7.40
CA HIS A 31 0.02 -4.80 6.28
C HIS A 31 0.54 -4.27 4.93
N ALA A 32 0.41 -2.97 4.67
CA ALA A 32 0.91 -2.35 3.45
C ALA A 32 2.44 -2.48 3.30
N ARG A 33 3.21 -2.41 4.39
CA ARG A 33 4.67 -2.66 4.36
C ARG A 33 5.00 -4.11 4.01
N GLN A 34 4.23 -5.06 4.53
CA GLN A 34 4.38 -6.48 4.17
C GLN A 34 4.06 -6.69 2.69
N LEU A 35 2.96 -6.10 2.22
CA LEU A 35 2.58 -6.15 0.80
C LEU A 35 3.67 -5.56 -0.10
N ALA A 36 4.22 -4.39 0.26
CA ALA A 36 5.34 -3.78 -0.44
C ALA A 36 6.58 -4.69 -0.49
N ALA A 37 6.89 -5.36 0.62
CA ALA A 37 8.02 -6.27 0.72
C ALA A 37 7.83 -7.54 -0.13
N GLU A 38 6.61 -8.08 -0.22
CA GLU A 38 6.32 -9.22 -1.09
C GLU A 38 6.40 -8.82 -2.57
N MET A 39 5.82 -7.67 -2.94
CA MET A 39 5.91 -7.14 -4.31
C MET A 39 7.35 -6.85 -4.75
N ALA A 40 8.21 -6.45 -3.81
CA ALA A 40 9.62 -6.21 -4.08
C ALA A 40 10.42 -7.51 -4.39
N LYS A 41 9.92 -8.68 -4.00
CA LYS A 41 10.59 -9.98 -4.29
C LYS A 41 10.32 -10.47 -5.71
N ASP A 42 9.16 -10.14 -6.29
CA ASP A 42 8.67 -10.73 -7.54
C ASP A 42 9.04 -9.92 -8.81
N GLN A 43 10.16 -9.18 -8.79
CA GLN A 43 10.57 -8.18 -9.80
C GLN A 43 9.63 -6.96 -9.87
N PRO A 44 9.77 -5.99 -8.95
CA PRO A 44 8.97 -4.78 -8.99
C PRO A 44 9.32 -3.96 -10.25
N PRO A 45 8.33 -3.36 -10.92
CA PRO A 45 8.61 -2.28 -11.87
C PRO A 45 9.36 -1.16 -11.14
N PRO A 46 10.35 -0.52 -11.78
CA PRO A 46 11.11 0.54 -11.14
C PRO A 46 10.20 1.71 -10.75
N GLY A 47 10.19 2.06 -9.46
CA GLY A 47 9.59 3.31 -8.97
C GLY A 47 8.07 3.28 -8.78
N GLY A 48 7.56 2.36 -7.95
CA GLY A 48 6.16 2.38 -7.50
C GLY A 48 5.99 2.63 -6.00
N SER A 49 4.75 2.84 -5.58
CA SER A 49 4.36 2.96 -4.18
C SER A 49 2.99 2.35 -3.91
N ILE A 50 2.74 1.97 -2.65
CA ILE A 50 1.41 1.63 -2.15
C ILE A 50 0.89 2.84 -1.41
N VAL A 51 -0.25 3.38 -1.85
CA VAL A 51 -0.99 4.43 -1.17
C VAL A 51 -2.10 3.77 -0.36
N VAL A 52 -2.07 3.99 0.95
CA VAL A 52 -3.07 3.53 1.90
C VAL A 52 -4.03 4.68 2.18
N GLU A 53 -5.29 4.52 1.81
CA GLU A 53 -6.37 5.47 2.11
C GLU A 53 -7.20 4.95 3.28
N ASN A 54 -7.47 5.81 4.26
CA ASN A 54 -8.44 5.54 5.32
C ASN A 54 -9.80 6.14 4.94
N GLU A 55 -10.83 5.30 4.84
CA GLU A 55 -12.18 5.73 4.43
C GLU A 55 -12.80 6.75 5.42
N ASP A 56 -12.48 6.63 6.71
CA ASP A 56 -13.14 7.40 7.76
C ASP A 56 -12.70 8.88 7.79
N ASP A 57 -11.41 9.15 7.54
CA ASP A 57 -10.81 10.49 7.64
C ASP A 57 -10.15 10.99 6.34
N GLY A 58 -10.08 10.16 5.30
CA GLY A 58 -9.45 10.46 4.03
C GLY A 58 -7.92 10.62 4.13
N HIS A 59 -7.29 10.19 5.23
CA HIS A 59 -5.84 10.24 5.34
C HIS A 59 -5.19 9.26 4.38
N LEU A 60 -4.14 9.76 3.71
CA LEU A 60 -3.34 9.01 2.76
C LEU A 60 -1.93 8.80 3.32
N PHE A 61 -1.46 7.56 3.27
CA PHE A 61 -0.09 7.20 3.62
C PHE A 61 0.58 6.51 2.44
N GLU A 62 1.76 6.96 2.07
CA GLU A 62 2.54 6.36 0.98
C GLU A 62 3.63 5.45 1.50
N ILE A 63 3.72 4.25 0.92
CA ILE A 63 4.77 3.27 1.20
C ILE A 63 5.52 3.00 -0.10
N PRO A 64 6.77 3.46 -0.25
CA PRO A 64 7.52 3.21 -1.47
C PRO A 64 7.79 1.71 -1.63
N LEU A 65 7.58 1.19 -2.84
CA LEU A 65 8.10 -0.10 -3.24
C LEU A 65 9.61 0.10 -3.43
N ALA A 66 10.41 -0.33 -2.46
CA ALA A 66 11.85 -0.11 -2.49
C ALA A 66 12.45 -0.68 -3.79
N SER A 67 13.15 0.15 -4.55
CA SER A 67 14.18 -0.35 -5.45
C SER A 67 15.28 -0.91 -4.56
N TRP A 68 15.53 -2.21 -4.63
CA TRP A 68 16.66 -2.82 -3.94
C TRP A 68 17.94 -2.21 -4.51
N ASN A 69 18.48 -1.20 -3.83
CA ASN A 69 19.86 -0.77 -4.06
C ASN A 69 20.51 -0.32 -2.75
N SER A 70 21.06 -1.30 -2.03
CA SER A 70 22.37 -1.24 -1.36
C SER A 70 22.80 -2.65 -0.99
#